data_AF-A0A5E4JQ87-F1
#
_entry.id   AF-A0A5E4JQ87-F1
#
_cell.length_a   1.000
_cell.length_b   1.000
_cell.length_c   1.000
_cell.angle_alpha   90.00
_cell.angle_beta   90.00
_cell.angle_gamma   90.00
#
_symmetry.space_group_name_H-M   'P 1'
#
loop_
_entity.id
_entity.type
_entity.pdbx_description
1 polymer ?
#
loop_
_entity_poly.entity_id
_entity_poly.type
_entity_poly.pdbx_seq_one_letter_code
_entity_poly.pdbx_strand_id
1 'polypeptide(L)'
;MAARKKEYTIYSDLHIGGQVEKNPFKNNQVKFTKNTVFLGDNFDLENALHKKVAEVDNLRKEIASKVLKAGGIFIDGNHELLPIKKEESFVVRDHVLFLHGDLVSWGFKRAQRWRAKKTKGKGEIYWGLLKIIREFYHGHKDNIRNKKIDRAVKLAKDFKCHTIVVGHFHPRNLTVIKKDGVRIIVVPNGITKIEL
;
A
#
# COMPACT_ATOMS: atom_id res chain seq x y z
N MET A 1 3.78 -33.32 3.75
CA MET A 1 4.99 -32.48 3.57
C MET A 1 4.64 -31.05 3.94
N ALA A 2 5.36 -30.42 4.86
CA ALA A 2 5.14 -29.01 5.17
C ALA A 2 5.56 -28.15 3.96
N ALA A 3 4.68 -27.25 3.51
CA ALA A 3 5.03 -26.32 2.44
C ALA A 3 6.21 -25.45 2.88
N ARG A 4 7.23 -25.29 2.04
CA ARG A 4 8.33 -24.38 2.31
C ARG A 4 7.78 -22.96 2.37
N LYS A 5 8.02 -22.27 3.48
CA LYS A 5 7.73 -20.84 3.63
C LYS A 5 8.46 -20.07 2.52
N LYS A 6 7.78 -19.07 1.95
CA LYS A 6 8.35 -18.17 0.93
C LYS A 6 8.60 -16.81 1.58
N GLU A 7 9.79 -16.26 1.38
CA GLU A 7 10.10 -14.86 1.75
C GLU A 7 9.57 -13.90 0.67
N TYR A 8 8.86 -12.87 1.09
CA TYR A 8 8.38 -11.76 0.26
C TYR A 8 9.04 -10.45 0.68
N THR A 9 9.36 -9.60 -0.30
CA THR A 9 9.79 -8.22 -0.08
C THR A 9 8.64 -7.28 -0.38
N ILE A 10 8.11 -6.63 0.65
CA ILE A 10 6.94 -5.75 0.59
C ILE A 10 7.39 -4.29 0.60
N TYR A 11 6.94 -3.51 -0.37
CA TYR A 11 7.08 -2.07 -0.47
C TYR A 11 5.70 -1.46 -0.19
N SER A 12 5.57 -0.65 0.87
CA SER A 12 4.29 -0.05 1.26
C SER A 12 4.49 1.38 1.72
N ASP A 13 3.58 2.27 1.32
CA ASP A 13 3.49 3.62 1.87
C ASP A 13 4.79 4.46 1.72
N LEU A 14 5.56 4.24 0.64
CA LEU A 14 6.79 5.01 0.38
C LEU A 14 6.52 6.49 0.07
N HIS A 15 5.33 6.82 -0.44
CA HIS A 15 4.91 8.17 -0.83
C HIS A 15 5.93 8.91 -1.73
N ILE A 16 6.50 8.24 -2.73
CA ILE A 16 7.44 8.83 -3.69
C ILE A 16 6.73 9.96 -4.45
N GLY A 17 7.38 11.11 -4.58
CA GLY A 17 6.79 12.32 -5.17
C GLY A 17 6.07 13.22 -4.15
N GLY A 18 5.78 12.70 -2.96
CA GLY A 18 5.36 13.50 -1.81
C GLY A 18 6.54 14.27 -1.20
N GLN A 19 6.30 14.90 -0.05
CA GLN A 19 7.30 15.78 0.58
C GLN A 19 8.50 15.08 1.20
N VAL A 20 8.36 13.82 1.58
CA VAL A 20 9.43 13.04 2.18
C VAL A 20 9.90 12.06 1.13
N GLU A 21 10.64 12.58 0.15
CA GLU A 21 11.11 11.80 -0.98
C GLU A 21 12.24 10.85 -0.51
N LYS A 22 11.85 9.64 -0.10
CA LYS A 22 12.77 8.50 -0.10
C LYS A 22 12.44 7.70 -1.36
N ASN A 23 13.13 8.00 -2.46
CA ASN A 23 13.03 7.21 -3.68
C ASN A 23 14.12 6.13 -3.69
N PRO A 24 13.85 4.90 -3.22
CA PRO A 24 14.84 3.83 -3.23
C PRO A 24 15.22 3.36 -4.64
N PHE A 25 14.53 3.85 -5.68
CA PHE A 25 14.74 3.46 -7.07
C PHE A 25 15.65 4.41 -7.85
N LYS A 26 16.08 5.55 -7.25
CA LYS A 26 16.87 6.59 -7.93
C LYS A 26 18.18 6.08 -8.54
N ASN A 27 18.72 4.95 -8.06
CA ASN A 27 19.96 4.35 -8.54
C ASN A 27 19.77 3.06 -9.35
N ASN A 28 18.54 2.69 -9.74
CA ASN A 28 18.24 1.53 -10.62
C ASN A 28 18.76 0.14 -10.19
N GLN A 29 19.12 -0.07 -8.93
CA GLN A 29 19.69 -1.34 -8.45
C GLN A 29 18.67 -2.36 -7.92
N VAL A 30 17.37 -2.04 -7.91
CA VAL A 30 16.37 -2.95 -7.34
C VAL A 30 15.98 -4.04 -8.35
N LYS A 31 16.36 -5.28 -8.06
CA LYS A 31 15.93 -6.45 -8.82
C LYS A 31 14.57 -6.93 -8.33
N PHE A 32 13.54 -6.79 -9.16
CA PHE A 32 12.22 -7.33 -8.87
C PHE A 32 12.16 -8.84 -9.15
N THR A 33 11.37 -9.54 -8.35
CA THR A 33 11.15 -10.98 -8.47
C THR A 33 9.67 -11.30 -8.29
N LYS A 34 9.30 -12.56 -8.48
CA LYS A 34 7.93 -13.03 -8.20
C LYS A 34 7.50 -12.83 -6.73
N ASN A 35 8.44 -12.63 -5.81
CA ASN A 35 8.18 -12.40 -4.40
C ASN A 35 8.20 -10.90 -4.01
N THR A 36 8.35 -10.01 -4.99
CA THR A 36 8.22 -8.56 -4.79
C THR A 36 6.74 -8.17 -4.75
N VAL A 37 6.36 -7.38 -3.75
CA VAL A 37 4.99 -6.85 -3.58
C VAL A 37 5.04 -5.34 -3.37
N PHE A 38 4.33 -4.58 -4.18
CA PHE A 38 4.01 -3.17 -3.92
C PHE A 38 2.57 -3.09 -3.41
N LEU A 39 2.41 -2.66 -2.17
CA LEU A 39 1.16 -2.73 -1.40
C LEU A 39 0.51 -1.35 -1.22
N GLY A 40 0.45 -0.56 -2.29
CA GLY A 40 -0.18 0.76 -2.33
C GLY A 40 0.57 1.88 -1.62
N ASP A 41 0.17 3.12 -1.93
CA ASP A 41 0.73 4.37 -1.41
C ASP A 41 2.26 4.48 -1.59
N ASN A 42 2.80 3.78 -2.59
CA ASN A 42 4.22 3.87 -2.92
C ASN A 42 4.52 5.15 -3.72
N PHE A 43 3.51 5.69 -4.42
CA PHE A 43 3.61 6.88 -5.24
C PHE A 43 2.51 7.87 -4.84
N ASP A 44 2.90 9.08 -4.46
CA ASP A 44 1.99 10.07 -3.87
C ASP A 44 1.47 11.06 -4.92
N LEU A 45 0.50 10.64 -5.73
CA LEU A 45 -0.14 11.54 -6.70
C LEU A 45 -1.08 12.54 -6.04
N GLU A 46 -1.58 12.24 -4.83
CA GLU A 46 -2.44 13.13 -4.06
C GLU A 46 -1.67 14.35 -3.52
N ASN A 47 -0.47 14.13 -2.98
CA ASN A 47 0.35 15.18 -2.36
C ASN A 47 1.56 15.59 -3.17
N ALA A 48 1.79 15.04 -4.36
CA ALA A 48 2.81 15.56 -5.25
C ALA A 48 2.54 17.03 -5.61
N LEU A 49 3.62 17.79 -5.81
CA LEU A 49 3.52 19.11 -6.44
C LEU A 49 2.83 18.96 -7.81
N HIS A 50 1.92 19.87 -8.16
CA HIS A 50 1.18 19.83 -9.43
C HIS A 50 2.08 19.52 -10.63
N LYS A 51 3.22 20.23 -10.73
CA LYS A 51 4.21 20.08 -11.81
C LYS A 51 4.94 18.72 -11.85
N LYS A 52 4.93 17.96 -10.75
CA LYS A 52 5.58 16.65 -10.63
C LYS A 52 4.61 15.47 -10.76
N VAL A 53 3.30 15.68 -10.77
CA VAL A 53 2.31 14.58 -10.81
C VAL A 53 2.55 13.65 -12.01
N ALA A 54 2.81 14.21 -13.19
CA ALA A 54 3.07 13.43 -14.41
C ALA A 54 4.36 12.60 -14.30
N GLU A 55 5.44 13.17 -13.75
CA GLU A 55 6.71 12.48 -13.51
C GLU A 55 6.52 11.29 -12.56
N VAL A 56 5.80 11.52 -11.45
CA VAL A 56 5.54 10.49 -10.43
C VAL A 56 4.66 9.36 -10.98
N ASP A 57 3.62 9.68 -11.75
CA ASP A 57 2.77 8.66 -12.37
C ASP A 57 3.51 7.87 -13.46
N ASN A 58 4.41 8.52 -14.22
CA ASN A 58 5.26 7.81 -15.18
C ASN A 58 6.19 6.82 -14.48
N LEU A 59 6.84 7.23 -13.38
CA LEU A 59 7.66 6.33 -12.58
C LEU A 59 6.83 5.17 -12.00
N ARG A 60 5.63 5.46 -11.47
CA ARG A 60 4.70 4.43 -10.98
C ARG A 60 4.41 3.38 -12.05
N LYS A 61 4.04 3.82 -13.26
CA LYS A 61 3.74 2.93 -14.40
C LYS A 61 4.95 2.09 -14.80
N GLU A 62 6.14 2.69 -14.81
CA GLU A 62 7.40 1.98 -15.12
C GLU A 62 7.66 0.89 -14.08
N ILE A 63 7.61 1.22 -12.79
CA ILE A 63 7.83 0.27 -11.70
C ILE A 63 6.76 -0.83 -11.70
N ALA A 64 5.49 -0.48 -11.87
CA ALA A 64 4.40 -1.44 -12.00
C ALA A 64 4.67 -2.44 -13.12
N SER A 65 5.03 -1.96 -14.31
CA SER A 65 5.36 -2.80 -15.46
C SER A 65 6.52 -3.77 -15.16
N LYS A 66 7.61 -3.27 -14.56
CA LYS A 66 8.78 -4.11 -14.21
C LYS A 66 8.44 -5.17 -13.15
N VAL A 67 7.67 -4.81 -12.11
CA VAL A 67 7.24 -5.73 -11.05
C VAL A 67 6.34 -6.82 -11.62
N LEU A 68 5.33 -6.45 -12.42
CA LEU A 68 4.40 -7.39 -13.04
C LEU A 68 5.12 -8.31 -14.03
N LYS A 69 6.04 -7.81 -14.85
CA LYS A 69 6.88 -8.62 -15.75
C LYS A 69 7.74 -9.64 -15.00
N ALA A 70 8.17 -9.33 -13.77
CA ALA A 70 8.89 -10.25 -12.91
C ALA A 70 7.99 -11.27 -12.17
N GLY A 71 6.67 -11.24 -12.39
CA GLY A 71 5.69 -12.07 -11.69
C GLY A 71 5.36 -11.59 -10.27
N GLY A 72 5.77 -10.37 -9.92
CA GLY A 72 5.48 -9.75 -8.62
C GLY A 72 4.00 -9.36 -8.46
N ILE A 73 3.73 -8.58 -7.42
CA ILE A 73 2.40 -8.02 -7.14
C ILE A 73 2.55 -6.50 -7.11
N PHE A 74 1.65 -5.78 -7.78
CA PHE A 74 1.58 -4.34 -7.73
C PHE A 74 0.12 -3.93 -7.50
N ILE A 75 -0.13 -3.24 -6.39
CA ILE A 75 -1.46 -2.77 -5.98
C ILE A 75 -1.33 -1.27 -5.74
N ASP A 76 -2.24 -0.49 -6.33
CA ASP A 76 -2.34 0.94 -6.06
C ASP A 76 -3.05 1.19 -4.71
N GLY A 77 -2.61 2.22 -4.00
CA GLY A 77 -3.21 2.69 -2.75
C GLY A 77 -4.20 3.83 -2.97
N ASN A 78 -4.51 4.55 -1.90
CA ASN A 78 -5.41 5.70 -1.97
C ASN A 78 -4.70 6.99 -2.44
N HIS A 79 -3.37 7.08 -2.30
CA HIS A 79 -2.59 8.24 -2.75
C HIS A 79 -2.30 8.23 -4.25
N GLU A 80 -2.39 7.08 -4.92
CA GLU A 80 -2.32 6.99 -6.38
C GLU A 80 -3.61 7.48 -7.08
N LEU A 81 -4.70 7.69 -6.34
CA LEU A 81 -5.95 8.29 -6.85
C LEU A 81 -6.49 7.63 -8.14
N LEU A 82 -6.36 6.30 -8.23
CA LEU A 82 -6.89 5.51 -9.32
C LEU A 82 -8.19 4.83 -8.89
N PRO A 83 -9.29 4.96 -9.67
CA PRO A 83 -10.56 4.32 -9.36
C PRO A 83 -10.40 2.84 -9.07
N ILE A 84 -11.05 2.37 -8.00
CA ILE A 84 -11.10 0.95 -7.66
C ILE A 84 -11.78 0.20 -8.80
N LYS A 85 -10.99 -0.45 -9.64
CA LYS A 85 -11.43 -1.62 -10.40
C LYS A 85 -11.24 -2.83 -9.49
N LYS A 86 -12.27 -3.67 -9.39
CA LYS A 86 -12.33 -4.73 -8.37
C LYS A 86 -11.16 -5.71 -8.51
N GLU A 87 -10.70 -5.91 -9.73
CA GLU A 87 -9.62 -6.82 -10.14
C GLU A 87 -8.21 -6.25 -9.85
N GLU A 88 -8.08 -4.93 -9.67
CA GLU A 88 -6.80 -4.24 -9.51
C GLU A 88 -6.52 -3.83 -8.04
N SER A 89 -7.53 -3.94 -7.18
CA SER A 89 -7.48 -3.39 -5.81
C SER A 89 -6.98 -4.38 -4.75
N PHE A 90 -6.83 -5.64 -5.12
CA PHE A 90 -6.26 -6.70 -4.30
C PHE A 90 -5.74 -7.83 -5.20
N VAL A 91 -4.84 -8.65 -4.67
CA VAL A 91 -4.36 -9.86 -5.34
C VAL A 91 -4.45 -11.04 -4.37
N VAL A 92 -4.99 -12.15 -4.84
CA VAL A 92 -4.95 -13.43 -4.11
C VAL A 92 -3.86 -14.30 -4.71
N ARG A 93 -2.94 -14.78 -3.88
CA ARG A 93 -1.87 -15.71 -4.28
C ARG A 93 -1.65 -16.71 -3.16
N ASP A 94 -1.67 -18.00 -3.48
CA ASP A 94 -1.45 -19.08 -2.51
C ASP A 94 -2.34 -18.95 -1.24
N HIS A 95 -3.64 -18.62 -1.42
CA HIS A 95 -4.58 -18.34 -0.32
C HIS A 95 -4.19 -17.20 0.63
N VAL A 96 -3.33 -16.28 0.16
CA VAL A 96 -3.00 -15.01 0.81
C VAL A 96 -3.60 -13.86 0.03
N LEU A 97 -4.35 -13.00 0.72
CA LEU A 97 -4.94 -11.78 0.18
C LEU A 97 -4.01 -10.58 0.43
N PHE A 98 -3.50 -9.97 -0.62
CA PHE A 98 -2.73 -8.73 -0.59
C PHE A 98 -3.62 -7.57 -0.99
N LEU A 99 -3.65 -6.51 -0.18
CA LEU A 99 -4.32 -5.24 -0.50
C LEU A 99 -3.68 -4.09 0.28
N HIS A 100 -3.86 -2.85 -0.18
CA HIS A 100 -3.29 -1.69 0.49
C HIS A 100 -3.81 -1.51 1.93
N GLY A 101 -5.12 -1.43 2.15
CA GLY A 101 -5.69 -1.39 3.51
C GLY A 101 -6.70 -0.27 3.76
N ASP A 102 -6.81 0.70 2.86
CA ASP A 102 -7.87 1.71 2.83
C ASP A 102 -9.28 1.08 2.77
N LEU A 103 -9.43 -0.03 2.04
CA LEU A 103 -10.67 -0.83 2.03
C LEU A 103 -11.03 -1.39 3.42
N VAL A 104 -10.03 -1.85 4.17
CA VAL A 104 -10.20 -2.35 5.56
C VAL A 104 -10.51 -1.19 6.50
N SER A 105 -9.76 -0.10 6.36
CA SER A 105 -9.83 1.08 7.23
C SER A 105 -11.17 1.81 7.08
N TRP A 106 -11.57 2.09 5.84
CA TRP A 106 -12.67 2.99 5.53
C TRP A 106 -13.93 2.26 5.05
N GLY A 107 -13.79 1.03 4.55
CA GLY A 107 -14.84 0.31 3.84
C GLY A 107 -14.92 0.72 2.37
N PHE A 108 -15.50 -0.17 1.56
CA PHE A 108 -15.51 -0.07 0.10
C PHE A 108 -16.03 1.28 -0.44
N LYS A 109 -17.22 1.72 -0.01
CA LYS A 109 -17.85 2.95 -0.51
C LYS A 109 -17.00 4.22 -0.27
N ARG A 110 -16.29 4.29 0.86
CA ARG A 110 -15.45 5.46 1.17
C ARG A 110 -14.13 5.41 0.41
N ALA A 111 -13.48 4.25 0.38
CA ALA A 111 -12.27 4.04 -0.40
C ALA A 111 -12.48 4.32 -1.89
N GLN A 112 -13.58 3.81 -2.47
CA GLN A 112 -13.92 4.05 -3.87
C GLN A 112 -14.10 5.55 -4.18
N ARG A 113 -14.86 6.27 -3.35
CA ARG A 113 -15.05 7.72 -3.51
C ARG A 113 -13.74 8.50 -3.38
N TRP A 114 -12.85 8.09 -2.47
CA TRP A 114 -11.56 8.75 -2.29
C TRP A 114 -10.68 8.57 -3.52
N ARG A 115 -10.52 7.33 -3.96
CA ARG A 115 -9.70 6.95 -5.12
C ARG A 115 -10.24 7.46 -6.45
N ALA A 116 -11.54 7.76 -6.55
CA ALA A 116 -12.14 8.34 -7.76
C ALA A 116 -11.93 9.86 -7.89
N LYS A 117 -11.30 10.53 -6.91
CA LYS A 117 -10.99 11.96 -7.02
C LYS A 117 -10.01 12.19 -8.17
N LYS A 118 -10.26 13.23 -8.98
CA LYS A 118 -9.27 13.68 -9.97
C LYS A 118 -8.08 14.29 -9.24
N THR A 119 -6.87 13.82 -9.52
CA THR A 119 -5.66 14.48 -9.01
C THR A 119 -5.37 15.77 -9.77
N LYS A 120 -5.06 16.83 -9.02
CA LYS A 120 -4.37 18.03 -9.53
C LYS A 120 -3.05 18.25 -8.80
N GLY A 121 -2.56 17.27 -8.03
CA GLY A 121 -1.50 17.51 -7.04
C GLY A 121 -1.82 18.66 -6.09
N LYS A 122 -0.79 19.21 -5.43
CA LYS A 122 -0.89 20.39 -4.57
C LYS A 122 -0.15 21.58 -5.19
N GLY A 123 -0.67 22.78 -4.96
CA GLY A 123 0.05 24.03 -5.24
C GLY A 123 1.23 24.20 -4.27
N GLU A 124 2.24 24.98 -4.67
CA GLU A 124 3.52 25.09 -3.93
C GLU A 124 3.35 25.56 -2.49
N ILE A 125 2.46 26.52 -2.24
CA ILE A 125 2.16 27.05 -0.90
C ILE A 125 1.57 25.96 0.00
N TYR A 126 0.51 25.29 -0.47
CA TYR A 126 -0.15 24.22 0.29
C TYR A 126 0.79 23.02 0.48
N TRP A 127 1.60 22.72 -0.53
CA TRP A 127 2.64 21.71 -0.44
C TRP A 127 3.59 22.08 0.71
N GLY A 128 4.19 23.27 0.72
CA GLY A 128 5.03 23.74 1.83
C GLY A 128 4.38 23.58 3.22
N LEU A 129 3.10 23.93 3.35
CA LEU A 129 2.33 23.76 4.60
C LEU A 129 2.18 22.30 5.04
N LEU A 130 2.04 21.36 4.10
CA LEU A 130 1.98 19.94 4.44
C LEU A 130 3.23 19.47 5.21
N LYS A 131 4.39 20.12 5.05
CA LYS A 131 5.63 19.71 5.71
C LYS A 131 5.50 19.94 7.21
N ILE A 132 5.00 21.13 7.54
CA ILE A 132 4.76 21.60 8.90
C ILE A 132 3.64 20.78 9.53
N ILE A 133 2.51 20.60 8.83
CA ILE A 133 1.37 19.80 9.31
C ILE A 133 1.83 18.37 9.57
N ARG A 134 2.63 17.78 8.68
CA ARG A 134 3.08 16.39 8.83
C ARG A 134 4.06 16.24 9.99
N GLU A 135 4.98 17.18 10.21
CA GLU A 135 5.84 17.19 11.42
C GLU A 135 4.99 17.19 12.71
N PHE A 136 3.86 17.91 12.71
CA PHE A 136 2.88 17.89 13.80
C PHE A 136 2.08 16.58 13.90
N TYR A 137 1.69 15.98 12.76
CA TYR A 137 0.79 14.82 12.70
C TYR A 137 1.49 13.44 12.73
N HIS A 138 2.82 13.35 12.63
CA HIS A 138 3.56 12.08 12.84
C HIS A 138 3.30 11.44 14.23
N GLY A 139 2.59 12.11 15.14
CA GLY A 139 2.10 11.56 16.39
C GLY A 139 0.79 10.74 16.31
N HIS A 140 -0.04 10.88 15.27
CA HIS A 140 -1.33 10.18 15.17
C HIS A 140 -1.19 8.82 14.50
N LYS A 141 -0.83 7.82 15.32
CA LYS A 141 -0.77 6.41 14.94
C LYS A 141 -2.18 5.84 14.80
N ASP A 142 -2.58 5.46 13.60
CA ASP A 142 -3.87 4.80 13.39
C ASP A 142 -3.75 3.30 13.73
N ASN A 143 -3.90 2.96 15.00
CA ASN A 143 -3.92 1.56 15.43
C ASN A 143 -5.09 0.82 14.76
N ILE A 144 -4.83 -0.40 14.27
CA ILE A 144 -5.88 -1.27 13.75
C ILE A 144 -6.81 -1.69 14.92
N ARG A 145 -8.00 -1.09 14.99
CA ARG A 145 -9.01 -1.38 16.02
C ARG A 145 -9.89 -2.57 15.66
N ASN A 146 -10.61 -3.13 16.62
CA ASN A 146 -11.49 -4.31 16.45
C ASN A 146 -12.37 -4.26 15.19
N LYS A 147 -13.08 -3.15 14.93
CA LYS A 147 -13.92 -3.01 13.72
C LYS A 147 -13.14 -3.16 12.39
N LYS A 148 -11.89 -2.72 12.35
CA LYS A 148 -11.00 -2.85 11.18
C LYS A 148 -10.51 -4.30 11.07
N ILE A 149 -10.16 -4.93 12.20
CA ILE A 149 -9.81 -6.35 12.27
C ILE A 149 -10.97 -7.22 11.75
N ASP A 150 -12.21 -6.95 12.17
CA ASP A 150 -13.40 -7.71 11.74
C ASP A 150 -13.61 -7.63 10.23
N ARG A 151 -13.41 -6.45 9.64
CA ARG A 151 -13.46 -6.30 8.17
C ARG A 151 -12.34 -7.05 7.48
N ALA A 152 -11.13 -7.07 8.03
CA ALA A 152 -10.02 -7.83 7.47
C ALA A 152 -10.31 -9.33 7.50
N VAL A 153 -10.84 -9.85 8.63
CA VAL A 153 -11.29 -11.25 8.74
C VAL A 153 -12.39 -11.54 7.72
N LYS A 154 -13.40 -10.68 7.62
CA LYS A 154 -14.50 -10.85 6.66
C LYS A 154 -13.97 -10.92 5.23
N LEU A 155 -13.11 -9.98 4.82
CA LEU A 155 -12.52 -9.97 3.48
C LEU A 155 -11.71 -11.24 3.22
N ALA A 156 -10.84 -11.66 4.14
CA ALA A 156 -10.07 -12.89 3.97
C ALA A 156 -10.99 -14.11 3.77
N LYS A 157 -12.07 -14.22 4.54
CA LYS A 157 -13.07 -15.29 4.40
C LYS A 157 -13.84 -15.21 3.08
N ASP A 158 -14.30 -14.02 2.69
CA ASP A 158 -15.00 -13.80 1.41
C ASP A 158 -14.14 -14.28 0.22
N PHE A 159 -12.81 -14.13 0.31
CA PHE A 159 -11.84 -14.57 -0.70
C PHE A 159 -11.22 -15.96 -0.43
N LYS A 160 -11.73 -16.73 0.54
CA LYS A 160 -11.24 -18.07 0.91
C LYS A 160 -9.72 -18.10 1.18
N CYS A 161 -9.22 -17.06 1.85
CA CYS A 161 -7.82 -16.86 2.21
C CYS A 161 -7.60 -17.13 3.70
N HIS A 162 -6.46 -17.73 4.04
CA HIS A 162 -6.05 -17.94 5.44
C HIS A 162 -5.24 -16.76 5.99
N THR A 163 -4.62 -15.96 5.12
CA THR A 163 -3.82 -14.79 5.48
C THR A 163 -4.27 -13.56 4.69
N ILE A 164 -4.21 -12.40 5.32
CA ILE A 164 -4.38 -11.09 4.67
C ILE A 164 -3.20 -10.19 5.04
N VAL A 165 -2.61 -9.53 4.05
CA VAL A 165 -1.47 -8.61 4.21
C VAL A 165 -1.91 -7.21 3.79
N VAL A 166 -1.75 -6.24 4.70
CA VAL A 166 -2.21 -4.85 4.53
C VAL A 166 -1.16 -3.83 4.98
N GLY A 167 -1.05 -2.73 4.25
CA GLY A 167 -0.34 -1.50 4.62
C GLY A 167 -1.31 -0.47 5.23
N HIS A 168 -1.20 0.81 4.83
CA HIS A 168 -2.11 1.92 5.14
C HIS A 168 -2.15 2.40 6.61
N PHE A 169 -2.01 1.51 7.59
CA PHE A 169 -2.11 1.84 9.02
C PHE A 169 -0.80 2.39 9.62
N HIS A 170 0.30 2.27 8.88
CA HIS A 170 1.64 2.75 9.24
C HIS A 170 2.06 2.37 10.67
N PRO A 171 1.95 1.09 11.09
CA PRO A 171 2.45 0.69 12.39
C PRO A 171 3.97 0.91 12.45
N ARG A 172 4.52 1.12 13.65
CA ARG A 172 5.99 1.26 13.81
C ARG A 172 6.74 -0.02 13.46
N ASN A 173 6.14 -1.17 13.78
CA ASN A 173 6.70 -2.50 13.58
C ASN A 173 5.68 -3.36 12.85
N LEU A 174 6.17 -4.43 12.21
CA LEU A 174 5.32 -5.47 11.65
C LEU A 174 4.36 -5.99 12.73
N THR A 175 3.06 -5.92 12.47
CA THR A 175 2.04 -6.35 13.41
C THR A 175 1.34 -7.60 12.85
N VAL A 176 1.29 -8.67 13.65
CA VAL A 176 0.62 -9.92 13.27
C VAL A 176 -0.50 -10.20 14.26
N ILE A 177 -1.72 -10.31 13.76
CA ILE A 177 -2.93 -10.58 14.55
C ILE A 177 -3.52 -11.89 14.04
N LYS A 178 -3.96 -12.76 14.95
CA LYS A 178 -4.73 -13.97 14.59
C LYS A 178 -6.14 -13.80 15.13
N LYS A 179 -7.14 -13.92 14.27
CA LYS A 179 -8.55 -13.85 14.65
C LYS A 179 -9.39 -14.74 13.75
N ASP A 180 -10.27 -15.55 14.35
CA ASP A 180 -11.23 -16.43 13.67
C ASP A 180 -10.62 -17.30 12.55
N GLY A 181 -9.43 -17.85 12.81
CA GLY A 181 -8.67 -18.67 11.86
C GLY A 181 -7.90 -17.90 10.78
N VAL A 182 -7.99 -16.57 10.76
CA VAL A 182 -7.30 -15.70 9.79
C VAL A 182 -6.05 -15.06 10.42
N ARG A 183 -4.93 -15.09 9.71
CA ARG A 183 -3.70 -14.33 10.03
C ARG A 183 -3.75 -12.98 9.32
N ILE A 184 -3.73 -11.89 10.07
CA ILE A 184 -3.69 -10.51 9.57
C ILE A 184 -2.28 -9.98 9.80
N ILE A 185 -1.61 -9.58 8.72
CA ILE A 185 -0.28 -8.99 8.76
C ILE A 185 -0.39 -7.53 8.34
N VAL A 186 -0.11 -6.62 9.26
CA VAL A 186 -0.07 -5.18 8.99
C VAL A 186 1.39 -4.77 8.85
N VAL A 187 1.79 -4.39 7.63
CA VAL A 187 3.17 -4.00 7.32
C VAL A 187 3.41 -2.53 7.70
N PRO A 188 4.60 -2.19 8.21
CA PRO A 188 4.98 -0.80 8.45
C PRO A 188 5.22 -0.07 7.12
N ASN A 189 5.32 1.25 7.19
CA ASN A 189 5.81 2.08 6.08
C ASN A 189 7.25 1.65 5.71
N GLY A 190 7.53 1.54 4.42
CA GLY A 190 8.86 1.29 3.89
C GLY A 190 9.00 -0.05 3.20
N ILE A 191 10.16 -0.67 3.39
CA ILE A 191 10.50 -1.97 2.82
C ILE A 191 10.52 -2.98 3.96
N THR A 192 9.69 -4.02 3.88
CA THR A 192 9.57 -5.06 4.90
C THR A 192 9.71 -6.44 4.27
N LYS A 193 10.47 -7.33 4.90
CA LYS A 193 10.51 -8.74 4.53
C LYS A 193 9.54 -9.54 5.40
N ILE A 194 8.75 -10.43 4.79
CA ILE A 194 7.83 -11.31 5.52
C ILE A 194 7.93 -12.74 5.02
N GLU A 195 7.71 -13.70 5.91
CA GLU A 195 7.54 -15.11 5.57
C GLU A 195 6.05 -15.48 5.54
N LEU A 196 5.65 -16.07 4.42
CA LEU A 196 4.30 -16.59 4.18
C LEU A 196 4.33 -18.08 3.87
#